data_AF-A0A6V7KBS1-F1
#
_entry.id   AF-A0A6V7KBS1-F1
#
_cell.length_a   1.000
_cell.length_b   1.000
_cell.length_c   1.000
_cell.angle_alpha   90.00
_cell.angle_beta   90.00
_cell.angle_gamma   90.00
#
_symmetry.space_group_name_H-M   'P 1'
#
loop_
_entity.id
_entity.type
_entity.pdbx_description
1 polymer ?
#
loop_
_entity_poly.entity_id
_entity_poly.type
_entity_poly.pdbx_seq_one_letter_code
_entity_poly.pdbx_strand_id
1 'polypeptide(L)'
;MYEAYGNGYTTPYGNVIHLKGASAGGEGELLVGWSGVNGAHAPVYIRSRRDFGSAHWSTWAQVFTANEMAGIPLPFPGAAPPSGWLKCNGQTFDKTLYPVLAALYPTGKLPDLR
;
A
#
# COMPACT_ATOMS: atom_id res chain seq x y z
N MET A 1 5.96 21.45 -2.44
CA MET A 1 6.46 20.18 -2.98
C MET A 1 7.98 20.27 -3.02
N TYR A 2 8.69 19.20 -2.66
CA TYR A 2 10.15 19.14 -2.70
C TYR A 2 10.60 17.72 -3.03
N GLU A 3 11.84 17.56 -3.48
CA GLU A 3 12.41 16.25 -3.81
C GLU A 3 12.94 15.55 -2.57
N ALA A 4 12.72 14.24 -2.48
CA ALA A 4 13.40 13.37 -1.53
C ALA A 4 14.69 12.88 -2.18
N TYR A 5 15.84 13.20 -1.58
CA TYR A 5 17.17 12.74 -1.98
C TYR A 5 17.96 12.33 -0.73
N GLY A 6 18.07 11.02 -0.46
CA GLY A 6 18.97 10.46 0.55
C GLY A 6 18.36 10.02 1.89
N ASN A 7 19.25 9.73 2.86
CA ASN A 7 18.96 9.04 4.12
C ASN A 7 18.14 9.90 5.08
N GLY A 8 16.87 9.57 5.20
CA GLY A 8 15.90 10.26 6.05
C GLY A 8 14.46 10.04 5.58
N TYR A 9 14.30 9.66 4.30
CA TYR A 9 13.06 9.19 3.71
C TYR A 9 13.03 7.67 3.63
N THR A 10 11.82 7.09 3.60
CA THR A 10 11.62 5.65 3.47
C THR A 10 12.03 5.12 2.09
N THR A 11 12.07 5.99 1.07
CA THR A 11 12.65 5.72 -0.24
C THR A 11 13.85 6.64 -0.48
N PRO A 12 14.96 6.16 -1.08
CA PRO A 12 16.13 6.98 -1.37
C PRO A 12 15.85 8.19 -2.27
N TYR A 13 14.90 8.04 -3.19
CA TYR A 13 14.51 9.07 -4.16
C TYR A 13 13.00 9.16 -4.31
N GLY A 14 12.49 10.37 -4.56
CA GLY A 14 11.06 10.59 -4.74
C GLY A 14 10.67 12.07 -4.72
N ASN A 15 9.36 12.29 -4.67
CA ASN A 15 8.77 13.62 -4.48
C ASN A 15 7.90 13.64 -3.23
N VAL A 16 8.01 14.70 -2.44
CA VAL A 16 7.17 14.95 -1.27
C VAL A 16 6.20 16.09 -1.53
N ILE A 17 4.92 15.81 -1.33
CA ILE A 17 3.86 16.81 -1.27
C ILE A 17 3.62 17.12 0.21
N HIS A 18 3.92 18.36 0.58
CA HIS A 18 3.67 18.87 1.93
C HIS A 18 2.38 19.70 1.92
N LEU A 19 1.48 19.37 2.84
CA LEU A 19 0.18 20.00 3.00
C LEU A 19 0.07 20.60 4.40
N LYS A 20 -0.31 21.88 4.47
CA LYS A 20 -0.49 22.63 5.70
C LYS A 20 -1.78 23.44 5.65
N GLY A 21 -2.48 23.53 6.78
CA GLY A 21 -3.66 24.40 6.92
C GLY A 21 -3.30 25.88 6.86
N ALA A 22 -4.20 26.72 6.35
CA ALA A 22 -4.03 28.17 6.31
C ALA A 22 -4.04 28.81 7.72
N SER A 23 -4.89 28.29 8.61
CA SER A 23 -5.06 28.82 9.98
C SER A 23 -4.70 27.83 11.08
N ALA A 24 -4.68 26.52 10.78
CA ALA A 24 -4.32 25.47 11.73
C ALA A 24 -2.89 24.97 11.44
N GLY A 25 -2.11 24.74 12.50
CA GLY A 25 -0.71 24.31 12.41
C GLY A 25 -0.50 22.83 12.07
N GLY A 26 -1.57 22.08 11.86
CA GLY A 26 -1.51 20.66 11.50
C GLY A 26 -0.99 20.47 10.08
N GLU A 27 -0.19 19.42 9.90
CA GLU A 27 0.53 19.18 8.64
C GLU A 27 0.49 17.69 8.26
N GLY A 28 0.54 17.44 6.95
CA GLY A 28 0.58 16.11 6.37
C GLY A 28 1.51 16.06 5.18
N GLU A 29 2.14 14.91 4.97
CA GLU A 29 3.02 14.68 3.84
C GLU A 29 2.70 13.38 3.14
N LEU A 30 2.73 13.43 1.80
CA LEU A 30 2.70 12.29 0.90
C LEU A 30 4.05 12.20 0.18
N LEU A 31 4.72 11.06 0.30
CA LEU A 31 5.96 10.74 -0.40
C LEU A 31 5.66 9.72 -1.50
N VAL A 32 5.89 10.11 -2.75
CA VAL A 32 5.82 9.22 -3.90
C VAL A 32 7.24 8.92 -4.34
N GLY A 33 7.66 7.66 -4.20
CA GLY A 33 8.98 7.23 -4.64
C GLY A 33 9.14 7.27 -6.16
N TRP A 34 10.36 7.02 -6.62
CA TRP A 34 10.62 6.72 -8.03
C TRP A 34 10.82 5.21 -8.17
N SER A 35 10.06 4.58 -9.07
CA SER A 35 10.07 3.11 -9.23
C SER A 35 11.39 2.56 -9.78
N GLY A 36 12.22 3.41 -10.38
CA GLY A 36 13.47 3.02 -11.04
C GLY A 36 13.28 2.20 -12.32
N VAL A 37 12.05 1.79 -12.65
CA VAL A 37 11.71 1.02 -13.85
C VAL A 37 10.42 1.55 -14.49
N ASN A 38 10.41 1.61 -15.82
CA ASN A 38 9.30 2.14 -16.59
C ASN A 38 8.03 1.29 -16.38
N GLY A 39 6.91 1.96 -16.08
CA GLY A 39 5.59 1.33 -15.94
C GLY A 39 5.34 0.61 -14.62
N ALA A 40 6.32 0.49 -13.72
CA ALA A 40 6.06 -0.03 -12.37
C ALA A 40 5.52 1.05 -11.44
N HIS A 41 4.71 0.62 -10.47
CA HIS A 41 4.27 1.48 -9.38
C HIS A 41 5.43 1.73 -8.41
N ALA A 42 5.61 2.98 -8.00
CA ALA A 42 6.53 3.34 -6.94
C ALA A 42 5.83 3.19 -5.57
N PRO A 43 6.59 2.93 -4.49
CA PRO A 43 6.02 2.91 -3.16
C PRO A 43 5.55 4.33 -2.76
N VAL A 44 4.44 4.39 -2.03
CA VAL A 44 3.85 5.63 -1.54
C VAL A 44 3.79 5.58 -0.01
N TYR A 45 4.21 6.67 0.63
CA TYR A 45 4.21 6.78 2.09
C TYR A 45 3.48 8.04 2.54
N ILE A 46 2.87 7.95 3.72
CA ILE A 46 2.16 9.05 4.38
C ILE A 46 2.70 9.26 5.80
N ARG A 47 2.72 10.51 6.23
CA ARG A 47 2.90 10.89 7.63
C ARG A 47 2.12 12.15 7.97
N SER A 48 1.88 12.40 9.25
CA SER A 48 1.19 13.60 9.71
C SER A 48 1.70 14.06 11.08
N ARG A 49 1.36 15.31 11.42
CA ARG A 49 1.50 15.86 12.78
C ARG A 49 0.30 16.70 13.16
N ARG A 50 -0.01 16.72 14.45
CA ARG A 50 -1.13 17.49 15.01
C ARG A 50 -0.83 19.00 15.07
N ASP A 51 -1.88 19.79 15.20
CA ASP A 51 -1.93 21.26 15.17
C ASP A 51 -1.55 21.95 16.50
N PHE A 52 -0.47 21.53 17.16
CA PHE A 52 0.06 22.24 18.33
C PHE A 52 1.59 22.27 18.33
N GLY A 53 2.18 23.29 18.99
CA GLY A 53 3.58 23.70 18.80
C GLY A 53 4.65 22.63 19.03
N SER A 54 4.37 21.60 19.83
CA SER A 54 5.30 20.49 20.12
C SER A 54 4.87 19.16 19.47
N ALA A 55 3.95 19.17 18.51
CA ALA A 55 3.48 17.96 17.88
C ALA A 55 4.59 17.32 17.04
N HIS A 56 4.96 16.09 17.40
CA HIS A 56 5.89 15.28 16.64
C HIS A 56 5.22 14.74 15.38
N TRP A 57 6.02 14.52 14.34
CA TRP A 57 5.60 13.74 13.17
C TRP A 57 5.40 12.28 13.55
N SER A 58 4.37 11.67 12.98
CA SER A 58 4.29 10.20 12.92
C SER A 58 5.51 9.65 12.18
N THR A 59 5.85 8.39 12.42
CA THR A 59 6.69 7.65 11.49
C THR A 59 5.99 7.58 10.13
N TRP A 60 6.77 7.35 9.06
CA TRP A 60 6.21 7.06 7.75
C TRP A 60 5.43 5.75 7.79
N ALA A 61 4.24 5.74 7.20
CA ALA A 61 3.45 4.54 6.94
C ALA A 61 3.29 4.35 5.44
N GLN A 62 3.40 3.11 4.96
CA GLN A 62 3.18 2.79 3.55
C GLN A 62 1.69 2.73 3.23
N VAL A 63 1.32 3.28 2.07
CA VAL A 63 -0.01 3.12 1.48
C VAL A 63 0.04 1.93 0.54
N PHE A 64 -0.84 0.95 0.77
CA PHE A 64 -0.96 -0.24 -0.08
C PHE A 64 -2.17 -0.13 -1.01
N THR A 65 -2.01 -0.66 -2.20
CA THR A 65 -3.05 -0.90 -3.20
C THR A 65 -3.62 -2.30 -3.06
N ALA A 66 -4.80 -2.54 -3.62
CA ALA A 66 -5.41 -3.88 -3.65
C ALA A 66 -4.51 -4.93 -4.31
N ASN A 67 -3.68 -4.53 -5.29
CA ASN A 67 -2.74 -5.44 -5.96
C ASN A 67 -1.61 -5.91 -5.03
N GLU A 68 -1.11 -5.04 -4.14
CA GLU A 68 -0.08 -5.41 -3.16
C GLU A 68 -0.62 -6.35 -2.07
N MET A 69 -1.95 -6.36 -1.87
CA MET A 69 -2.62 -7.27 -0.95
C MET A 69 -3.02 -8.59 -1.61
N ALA A 70 -2.99 -8.69 -2.94
CA ALA A 70 -3.42 -9.87 -3.66
C ALA A 70 -2.59 -11.09 -3.23
N GLY A 71 -3.28 -12.19 -2.98
CA GLY A 71 -2.66 -13.47 -2.65
C GLY A 71 -2.23 -13.66 -1.19
N ILE A 72 -2.33 -12.64 -0.34
CA ILE A 72 -2.18 -12.77 1.11
C ILE A 72 -3.47 -13.38 1.69
N PRO A 73 -3.43 -14.57 2.33
CA PRO A 73 -4.60 -15.09 3.03
C PRO A 73 -4.92 -14.19 4.25
N LEU A 74 -6.09 -13.55 4.25
CA LEU A 74 -6.59 -12.80 5.40
C LEU A 74 -7.64 -13.61 6.16
N PRO A 75 -7.44 -13.90 7.47
CA PRO A 75 -8.47 -14.52 8.29
C PRO A 75 -9.74 -13.66 8.30
N PHE A 76 -10.89 -14.30 8.05
CA PHE A 76 -12.19 -13.64 8.04
C PHE A 76 -13.17 -14.42 8.94
N PRO A 77 -13.90 -13.76 9.85
CA PRO A 77 -14.76 -14.44 10.81
C PRO A 77 -16.06 -14.96 10.19
N GLY A 78 -16.48 -14.46 9.03
CA GLY A 78 -17.70 -14.89 8.36
C GLY A 78 -17.51 -16.18 7.54
N ALA A 79 -18.59 -16.96 7.40
CA ALA A 79 -18.57 -18.21 6.64
C ALA A 79 -18.38 -18.00 5.12
N ALA A 80 -18.87 -16.86 4.61
CA ALA A 80 -18.75 -16.44 3.22
C ALA A 80 -17.74 -15.29 3.08
N PRO A 81 -16.84 -15.32 2.08
CA PRO A 81 -15.91 -14.22 1.83
C PRO A 81 -16.68 -12.96 1.39
N PRO A 82 -16.20 -11.74 1.75
CA PRO A 82 -16.75 -10.50 1.22
C PRO A 82 -16.61 -10.40 -0.31
N SER A 83 -17.35 -9.48 -0.93
CA SER A 83 -17.19 -9.19 -2.36
C SER A 83 -15.74 -8.78 -2.67
N GLY A 84 -15.19 -9.30 -3.78
CA GLY A 84 -13.80 -9.11 -4.17
C GLY A 84 -12.79 -10.06 -3.52
N TRP A 85 -13.23 -10.96 -2.64
CA TRP A 85 -12.37 -11.96 -1.99
C TRP A 85 -12.69 -13.38 -2.46
N LEU A 86 -11.64 -14.20 -2.53
CA LEU A 86 -11.76 -15.63 -2.80
C LEU A 86 -11.47 -16.44 -1.54
N LYS A 87 -12.26 -17.49 -1.30
CA LYS A 87 -12.05 -18.41 -0.18
C LYS A 87 -10.81 -19.27 -0.43
N CYS A 88 -9.94 -19.41 0.57
CA CYS A 88 -8.78 -20.31 0.54
C CYS A 88 -9.17 -21.76 0.89
N ASN A 89 -9.82 -22.45 -0.04
CA ASN A 89 -10.32 -23.82 0.11
C ASN A 89 -9.80 -24.78 -1.00
N GLY A 90 -8.66 -24.47 -1.61
CA GLY A 90 -8.09 -25.29 -2.69
C GLY A 90 -8.71 -25.09 -4.08
N GLN A 91 -9.69 -24.18 -4.24
CA GLN A 91 -10.37 -23.96 -5.52
C GLN A 91 -9.44 -23.39 -6.61
N THR A 92 -9.78 -23.66 -7.86
CA THR A 92 -9.18 -22.99 -9.02
C THR A 92 -9.75 -21.58 -9.19
N PHE A 93 -8.99 -20.67 -9.80
CA PHE A 93 -9.44 -19.33 -10.16
C PHE A 93 -9.08 -18.99 -11.61
N ASP A 94 -9.79 -18.00 -12.17
CA ASP A 94 -9.53 -17.50 -13.51
C ASP A 94 -8.26 -16.63 -13.53
N LYS A 95 -7.19 -17.16 -14.13
CA LYS A 95 -5.90 -16.47 -14.24
C LYS A 95 -5.94 -15.24 -15.13
N THR A 96 -6.89 -15.16 -16.07
CA THR A 96 -7.06 -14.01 -16.96
C THR A 96 -7.76 -12.87 -16.24
N LEU A 97 -8.73 -13.18 -15.38
CA LEU A 97 -9.43 -12.21 -14.56
C LEU A 97 -8.57 -11.70 -13.39
N TYR A 98 -7.72 -12.56 -12.83
CA TYR A 98 -6.86 -12.25 -11.67
C TYR A 98 -5.37 -12.37 -12.01
N PRO A 99 -4.80 -11.49 -12.86
CA PRO A 99 -3.42 -11.63 -13.34
C PRO A 99 -2.37 -11.47 -12.22
N VAL A 100 -2.61 -10.58 -11.25
CA VAL A 100 -1.71 -10.39 -10.10
C VAL A 100 -1.70 -11.65 -9.21
N LEU A 101 -2.87 -12.22 -8.94
CA LEU A 101 -2.99 -13.46 -8.19
C LEU A 101 -2.36 -14.64 -8.94
N ALA A 102 -2.49 -14.68 -10.26
CA ALA A 102 -1.89 -15.71 -11.12
C ALA A 102 -0.37 -15.67 -11.12
N ALA A 103 0.24 -14.49 -10.95
CA ALA A 103 1.70 -14.36 -10.79
C ALA A 103 2.19 -14.98 -9.47
N LEU A 104 1.38 -14.90 -8.41
CA LEU A 104 1.70 -15.43 -7.08
C LEU A 104 1.34 -16.91 -6.92
N TYR A 105 0.26 -17.36 -7.58
CA TYR A 105 -0.19 -18.75 -7.61
C TYR A 105 -0.23 -19.27 -9.06
N PRO A 106 0.93 -19.64 -9.65
CA PRO A 106 1.03 -19.97 -11.09
C PRO A 106 0.19 -21.18 -11.52
N THR A 107 -0.12 -22.09 -10.57
CA THR A 107 -0.97 -23.27 -10.80
C THR A 107 -2.44 -22.90 -11.03
N GLY A 108 -2.85 -21.66 -10.77
CA GLY A 108 -4.24 -21.23 -10.85
C GLY A 108 -5.11 -21.82 -9.73
N LYS A 109 -4.51 -22.28 -8.63
CA LYS A 109 -5.21 -22.80 -7.45
C LYS A 109 -4.85 -22.01 -6.20
N LEU A 110 -5.85 -21.75 -5.37
CA LEU A 110 -5.67 -21.19 -4.05
C LEU A 110 -5.18 -22.25 -3.07
N PRO A 111 -4.49 -21.86 -1.98
CA PRO A 111 -4.22 -22.78 -0.88
C PRO A 111 -5.54 -23.26 -0.23
N ASP A 112 -5.50 -24.45 0.36
CA ASP A 112 -6.56 -24.94 1.24
C ASP A 112 -6.10 -24.75 2.69
N LEU A 113 -6.79 -23.89 3.44
CA LEU A 113 -6.42 -23.48 4.80
C LEU A 113 -7.48 -23.87 5.85
N ARG A 114 -8.35 -24.84 5.52
CA ARG A 114 -9.39 -25.34 6.42
C ARG A 114 -8.85 -26.27 7.50
#